data_AF-A0A7J5U0H9-F1
#
_entry.id   AF-A0A7J5U0H9-F1
#
_cell.length_a   1.000
_cell.length_b   1.000
_cell.length_c   1.000
_cell.angle_alpha   90.00
_cell.angle_beta   90.00
_cell.angle_gamma   90.00
#
_symmetry.space_group_name_H-M   'P 1'
#
loop_
_entity.id
_entity.type
_entity.pdbx_description
1 polymer ?
#
loop_
_entity_poly.entity_id
_entity_poly.type
_entity_poly.pdbx_seq_one_letter_code
_entity_poly.pdbx_strand_id
1 'polypeptide(L)'
;MKSRPTTLRDIILFASFLGLILVSVFLCRRALVDIQEMTTSIYEDRLVPTALVVNLTSAVYRKRMLLEKNPPTEGPAAAALQERVKVDNQRVDSLITDYTKTKLTTEEAGQLRLFQQQLADYNKAEAGVLNRTPTQTADVYSQTLLDTFGQMLNSLNKLATLQLTVGEDVLEQARQKTRYILILTALQIGLILLIGSLMLQRSVDE
;
A
#
# COMPACT_ATOMS: atom_id res chain seq x y z
N MET A 1 -12.60 -16.81 66.13
CA MET A 1 -12.57 -16.71 64.66
C MET A 1 -13.99 -16.80 64.14
N LYS A 2 -14.61 -15.66 63.82
CA LYS A 2 -15.92 -15.62 63.16
C LYS A 2 -15.73 -14.79 61.89
N SER A 3 -15.41 -15.47 60.80
CA SER A 3 -15.36 -14.87 59.45
C SER A 3 -16.69 -14.14 59.23
N ARG A 4 -16.63 -12.87 58.85
CA ARG A 4 -17.83 -12.12 58.51
C ARG A 4 -18.32 -12.69 57.17
N PRO A 5 -19.60 -13.09 57.05
CA PRO A 5 -20.11 -13.64 55.79
C PRO A 5 -19.94 -12.58 54.70
N THR A 6 -19.32 -12.98 53.59
CA THR A 6 -19.26 -12.16 52.36
C THR A 6 -20.67 -11.71 52.02
N THR A 7 -20.88 -10.40 51.97
CA THR A 7 -22.23 -9.88 51.71
C THR A 7 -22.56 -10.08 50.23
N LEU A 8 -23.82 -10.35 49.89
CA LEU A 8 -24.29 -10.48 48.51
C LEU A 8 -23.82 -9.31 47.61
N ARG A 9 -23.68 -8.11 48.21
CA ARG A 9 -23.13 -6.91 47.58
C ARG A 9 -21.69 -7.09 47.09
N ASP A 10 -20.83 -7.72 47.89
CA ASP A 10 -19.42 -7.93 47.53
C ASP A 10 -19.30 -8.91 46.35
N ILE A 11 -20.15 -9.94 46.31
CA ILE A 11 -20.21 -10.91 45.20
C ILE A 11 -20.66 -10.24 43.91
N ILE A 12 -21.70 -9.41 43.95
CA ILE A 12 -22.19 -8.67 42.78
C ILE A 12 -21.13 -7.69 42.26
N LEU A 13 -20.46 -6.97 43.16
CA LEU A 13 -19.37 -6.07 42.78
C LEU A 13 -18.24 -6.83 42.10
N PHE A 14 -17.78 -7.93 42.69
CA PHE A 14 -16.72 -8.75 42.11
C PHE A 14 -17.11 -9.34 40.75
N ALA A 15 -18.34 -9.87 40.63
CA ALA A 15 -18.85 -10.41 39.37
C ALA A 15 -18.97 -9.34 38.27
N SER A 16 -19.43 -8.14 38.62
CA SER A 16 -19.50 -7.00 37.70
C SER A 16 -18.12 -6.57 37.20
N PHE A 17 -17.14 -6.47 38.11
CA PHE A 17 -15.76 -6.14 37.76
C PHE A 17 -15.09 -7.20 36.90
N LEU A 18 -15.31 -8.49 37.22
CA LEU A 18 -14.83 -9.59 36.40
C LEU A 18 -15.45 -9.53 35.00
N GLY A 19 -16.75 -9.23 34.89
CA GLY A 19 -17.43 -9.00 33.62
C GLY A 19 -16.80 -7.86 32.82
N LEU A 20 -16.51 -6.73 33.47
CA LEU A 20 -15.83 -5.59 32.84
C LEU A 20 -14.44 -5.97 32.29
N ILE A 21 -13.65 -6.72 33.08
CA ILE A 21 -12.33 -7.19 32.66
C ILE A 21 -12.47 -8.11 31.44
N LEU A 22 -13.40 -9.06 31.46
CA LEU A 22 -13.63 -10.00 30.36
C LEU A 22 -14.05 -9.28 29.07
N VAL A 23 -14.97 -8.33 29.15
CA VAL A 23 -15.37 -7.49 28.00
C VAL A 23 -14.18 -6.71 27.46
N SER A 24 -13.38 -6.13 28.34
CA SER A 24 -12.19 -5.36 27.93
C SER A 24 -11.12 -6.25 27.29
N VAL A 25 -10.90 -7.48 27.80
CA VAL A 25 -10.01 -8.47 27.17
C VAL A 25 -10.52 -8.86 25.79
N PHE A 26 -11.83 -9.03 25.64
CA PHE A 26 -12.44 -9.33 24.35
C PHE A 26 -12.24 -8.19 23.34
N LEU A 27 -12.45 -6.93 23.76
CA LEU A 27 -12.19 -5.74 22.93
C LEU A 27 -10.71 -5.65 22.52
N CYS A 28 -9.80 -5.90 23.45
CA CYS A 28 -8.36 -5.92 23.19
C CYS A 28 -7.98 -6.98 22.16
N ARG A 29 -8.50 -8.21 22.31
CA ARG A 29 -8.28 -9.30 21.33
C ARG A 29 -8.76 -8.91 19.94
N ARG A 30 -9.96 -8.33 19.82
CA ARG A 30 -10.49 -7.88 18.53
C ARG A 30 -9.61 -6.80 17.89
N ALA A 31 -9.19 -5.82 18.68
CA ALA A 31 -8.32 -4.75 18.19
C ALA A 31 -6.94 -5.28 17.75
N LEU A 32 -6.39 -6.32 18.40
CA LEU A 32 -5.17 -6.99 17.96
C LEU A 32 -5.33 -7.72 16.62
N VAL A 33 -6.46 -8.41 16.41
CA VAL A 33 -6.77 -9.05 15.12
C VAL A 33 -6.84 -8.01 14.01
N ASP A 34 -7.53 -6.89 14.26
CA ASP A 34 -7.61 -5.80 13.29
C ASP A 34 -6.22 -5.23 12.94
N ILE A 35 -5.32 -5.10 13.91
CA ILE A 35 -3.94 -4.63 13.67
C ILE A 35 -3.15 -5.64 12.83
N GLN A 36 -3.35 -6.94 13.09
CA GLN A 36 -2.73 -7.99 12.30
C GLN A 36 -3.19 -7.93 10.84
N GLU A 37 -4.49 -7.77 10.60
CA GLU A 37 -5.05 -7.60 9.26
C GLU A 37 -4.52 -6.34 8.56
N MET A 38 -4.45 -5.19 9.26
CA MET A 38 -3.87 -3.96 8.71
C MET A 38 -2.39 -4.14 8.35
N THR A 39 -1.63 -4.88 9.16
CA THR A 39 -0.20 -5.17 8.88
C THR A 39 -0.05 -6.05 7.64
N THR A 40 -0.88 -7.09 7.51
CA THR A 40 -0.93 -7.91 6.28
C THR A 40 -1.31 -7.07 5.07
N SER A 41 -2.29 -6.18 5.19
CA SER A 41 -2.70 -5.28 4.11
C SER A 41 -1.58 -4.30 3.70
N ILE A 42 -0.80 -3.77 4.65
CA ILE A 42 0.39 -2.95 4.31
C ILE A 42 1.37 -3.75 3.44
N TYR A 43 1.59 -5.02 3.75
CA TYR A 43 2.49 -5.86 2.95
C TYR A 43 1.88 -6.24 1.59
N GLU A 44 0.72 -6.89 1.57
CA GLU A 44 0.12 -7.45 0.36
C GLU A 44 -0.50 -6.38 -0.53
N ASP A 45 -1.19 -5.40 0.06
CA ASP A 45 -1.96 -4.40 -0.69
C ASP A 45 -1.20 -3.09 -0.93
N ARG A 46 -0.04 -2.85 -0.29
CA ARG A 46 0.74 -1.60 -0.48
C ARG A 46 2.20 -1.80 -0.85
N LEU A 47 2.92 -2.75 -0.25
CA LEU A 47 4.32 -2.99 -0.61
C LEU A 47 4.46 -3.64 -1.99
N VAL A 48 3.66 -4.67 -2.28
CA VAL A 48 3.69 -5.36 -3.58
C VAL A 48 3.33 -4.42 -4.74
N PRO A 49 2.24 -3.63 -4.69
CA PRO A 49 1.91 -2.69 -5.76
C PRO A 49 2.95 -1.57 -5.92
N THR A 50 3.55 -1.10 -4.81
CA THR A 50 4.65 -0.11 -4.88
C THR A 50 5.86 -0.67 -5.64
N ALA A 51 6.24 -1.92 -5.39
CA ALA A 51 7.33 -2.57 -6.13
C ALA A 51 6.99 -2.70 -7.63
N LEU A 52 5.73 -3.00 -7.98
CA LEU A 52 5.27 -3.01 -9.37
C LEU A 52 5.40 -1.64 -10.04
N VAL A 53 5.00 -0.56 -9.36
CA VAL A 53 5.15 0.82 -9.87
C VAL A 53 6.62 1.17 -10.09
N VAL A 54 7.52 0.84 -9.16
CA VAL A 54 8.97 1.06 -9.32
C VAL A 54 9.53 0.28 -10.51
N ASN A 55 9.10 -0.98 -10.68
CA ASN A 55 9.50 -1.80 -11.82
C ASN A 55 8.96 -1.25 -13.15
N LEU A 56 7.75 -0.69 -13.14
CA LEU A 56 7.13 -0.06 -14.30
C LEU A 56 7.90 1.20 -14.71
N THR A 57 8.23 2.06 -13.75
CA THR A 57 9.05 3.25 -13.96
C THR A 57 10.40 2.87 -14.56
N SER A 58 11.06 1.87 -13.98
CA SER A 58 12.35 1.37 -14.48
C SER A 58 12.26 0.80 -15.90
N ALA A 59 11.18 0.08 -16.23
CA ALA A 59 10.97 -0.46 -17.58
C ALA A 59 10.75 0.66 -18.61
N VAL A 60 9.93 1.66 -18.28
CA VAL A 60 9.66 2.83 -19.12
C VAL A 60 10.93 3.66 -19.38
N TYR A 61 11.73 3.91 -18.35
CA TYR A 61 13.03 4.59 -18.52
C TYR A 61 14.01 3.79 -19.38
N ARG A 62 14.07 2.46 -19.20
CA ARG A 62 14.93 1.61 -20.03
C ARG A 62 14.57 1.71 -21.51
N LYS A 63 13.26 1.70 -21.84
CA LYS A 63 12.78 1.92 -23.22
C LYS A 63 13.28 3.23 -23.79
N ARG A 64 13.13 4.32 -23.03
CA ARG A 64 13.57 5.65 -23.44
C ARG A 64 15.07 5.69 -23.74
N MET A 65 15.89 5.14 -22.83
CA MET A 65 17.34 5.07 -23.01
C MET A 65 17.74 4.21 -24.22
N LEU A 66 16.99 3.14 -24.51
CA LEU A 66 17.23 2.26 -25.64
C LEU A 66 16.99 2.98 -26.97
N LEU A 67 15.95 3.82 -27.07
CA LEU A 67 15.68 4.65 -28.23
C LEU A 67 16.70 5.80 -28.39
N GLU A 68 17.16 6.40 -27.29
CA GLU A 68 18.18 7.46 -27.35
C GLU A 68 19.55 6.93 -27.81
N LYS A 69 19.94 5.74 -27.33
CA LYS A 69 21.25 5.15 -27.63
C LYS A 69 21.33 4.52 -29.01
N ASN A 70 20.20 4.19 -29.62
CA ASN A 70 20.13 3.51 -30.91
C ASN A 70 19.21 4.32 -31.84
N PRO A 71 19.71 5.42 -32.42
CA PRO A 71 18.92 6.19 -33.37
C PRO A 71 18.45 5.28 -34.51
N PRO A 72 17.20 5.43 -34.98
CA PRO A 72 16.66 4.60 -36.05
C PRO A 72 17.59 4.69 -37.28
N THR A 73 18.20 3.56 -37.61
CA THR A 73 19.06 3.36 -38.78
C THR A 73 18.41 2.30 -39.66
N GLU A 74 18.57 2.37 -40.98
CA GLU A 74 18.00 1.36 -41.88
C GLU A 74 18.74 0.01 -41.76
N GLY A 75 18.05 -1.09 -42.09
CA GLY A 75 18.65 -2.43 -42.19
C GLY A 75 18.53 -3.31 -40.93
N PRO A 76 19.36 -4.35 -40.77
CA PRO A 76 19.24 -5.37 -39.71
C PRO A 76 19.26 -4.80 -38.28
N ALA A 77 19.92 -3.67 -38.08
CA ALA A 77 19.96 -2.97 -36.80
C ALA A 77 18.59 -2.40 -36.40
N ALA A 78 17.78 -1.95 -37.37
CA ALA A 78 16.41 -1.47 -37.15
C ALA A 78 15.50 -2.59 -36.66
N ALA A 79 15.57 -3.75 -37.31
CA ALA A 79 14.77 -4.92 -36.95
C ALA A 79 15.12 -5.44 -35.53
N ALA A 80 16.41 -5.48 -35.20
CA ALA A 80 16.86 -5.83 -33.85
C ALA A 80 16.39 -4.82 -32.80
N LEU A 81 16.37 -3.52 -33.12
CA LEU A 81 15.86 -2.48 -32.23
C LEU A 81 14.35 -2.63 -31.99
N GLN A 82 13.57 -2.83 -33.05
CA GLN A 82 12.12 -3.03 -32.98
C GLN A 82 11.76 -4.25 -32.10
N GLU A 83 12.48 -5.36 -32.24
CA GLU A 83 12.23 -6.54 -31.41
C GLU A 83 12.54 -6.28 -29.93
N ARG A 84 13.62 -5.57 -29.61
CA ARG A 84 13.94 -5.19 -28.22
C ARG A 84 12.88 -4.27 -27.61
N VAL A 85 12.39 -3.30 -28.38
CA VAL A 85 11.29 -2.41 -27.95
C VAL A 85 10.01 -3.21 -27.71
N LYS A 86 9.69 -4.17 -28.57
CA LYS A 86 8.53 -5.05 -28.43
C LYS A 86 8.60 -5.89 -27.15
N VAL A 87 9.75 -6.48 -26.84
CA VAL A 87 9.97 -7.22 -25.58
C VAL A 87 9.77 -6.31 -24.36
N ASP A 88 10.29 -5.09 -24.40
CA ASP A 88 10.09 -4.13 -23.31
C ASP A 88 8.62 -3.69 -23.18
N ASN A 89 7.89 -3.53 -24.29
CA ASN A 89 6.44 -3.28 -24.28
C ASN A 89 5.66 -4.40 -23.61
N GLN A 90 5.93 -5.66 -23.98
CA GLN A 90 5.29 -6.82 -23.35
C GLN A 90 5.55 -6.89 -21.84
N ARG A 91 6.76 -6.50 -21.40
CA ARG A 91 7.08 -6.44 -19.98
C ARG A 91 6.29 -5.35 -19.26
N VAL A 92 6.13 -4.17 -19.87
CA VAL A 92 5.30 -3.08 -19.33
C VAL A 92 3.85 -3.55 -19.21
N ASP A 93 3.30 -4.20 -20.25
CA ASP A 93 1.93 -4.73 -20.24
C ASP A 93 1.72 -5.79 -19.15
N SER A 94 2.71 -6.65 -18.94
CA SER A 94 2.69 -7.67 -17.88
C SER A 94 2.66 -7.03 -16.49
N LEU A 95 3.51 -6.02 -16.25
CA LEU A 95 3.55 -5.30 -14.98
C LEU A 95 2.24 -4.55 -14.71
N ILE A 96 1.63 -3.94 -15.73
CA ILE A 96 0.31 -3.30 -15.63
C ILE A 96 -0.76 -4.35 -15.29
N THR A 97 -0.73 -5.50 -15.95
CA THR A 97 -1.68 -6.59 -15.70
C THR A 97 -1.58 -7.07 -14.26
N ASP A 98 -0.36 -7.27 -13.75
CA ASP A 98 -0.16 -7.67 -12.36
C ASP A 98 -0.60 -6.58 -11.38
N TYR A 99 -0.38 -5.30 -11.72
CA TYR A 99 -0.84 -4.17 -10.91
C TYR A 99 -2.38 -4.11 -10.85
N THR A 100 -3.09 -4.40 -11.95
CA THR A 100 -4.57 -4.41 -11.98
C THR A 100 -5.20 -5.53 -11.13
N LYS A 101 -4.46 -6.60 -10.81
CA LYS A 101 -4.92 -7.67 -9.94
C LYS A 101 -4.86 -7.28 -8.45
N THR A 102 -4.17 -6.19 -8.12
CA THR A 102 -4.04 -5.70 -6.75
C THR A 102 -5.27 -4.91 -6.30
N LYS A 103 -5.40 -4.64 -5.00
CA LYS A 103 -6.50 -3.85 -4.45
C LYS A 103 -6.27 -2.36 -4.70
N LEU A 104 -6.82 -1.88 -5.81
CA LEU A 104 -6.79 -0.47 -6.19
C LEU A 104 -7.88 0.32 -5.46
N THR A 105 -7.54 1.52 -4.99
CA THR A 105 -8.55 2.53 -4.63
C THR A 105 -9.19 3.12 -5.89
N THR A 106 -10.30 3.84 -5.72
CA THR A 106 -10.96 4.57 -6.81
C THR A 106 -10.03 5.56 -7.50
N GLU A 107 -9.19 6.25 -6.71
CA GLU A 107 -8.22 7.21 -7.24
C GLU A 107 -7.08 6.53 -8.01
N GLU A 108 -6.59 5.40 -7.49
CA GLU A 108 -5.56 4.60 -8.15
C GLU A 108 -6.06 4.01 -9.46
N ALA A 109 -7.28 3.48 -9.49
CA ALA A 109 -7.89 2.98 -10.72
C ALA A 109 -8.06 4.10 -11.76
N GLY A 110 -8.46 5.29 -11.31
CA GLY A 110 -8.55 6.49 -12.15
C GLY A 110 -7.21 6.89 -12.75
N GLN A 111 -6.15 6.93 -11.93
CA GLN A 111 -4.81 7.26 -12.39
C GLN A 111 -4.18 6.18 -13.27
N LEU A 112 -4.42 4.90 -12.96
CA LEU A 112 -3.94 3.80 -13.78
C LEU A 112 -4.54 3.86 -15.19
N ARG A 113 -5.83 4.19 -15.31
CA ARG A 113 -6.48 4.38 -16.61
C ARG A 113 -5.87 5.55 -17.39
N LEU A 114 -5.58 6.66 -16.71
CA LEU A 114 -4.90 7.80 -17.34
C LEU A 114 -3.49 7.41 -17.82
N PHE A 115 -2.73 6.70 -17.00
CA PHE A 115 -1.42 6.17 -17.36
C PHE A 115 -1.50 5.23 -18.58
N GLN A 116 -2.45 4.30 -18.62
CA GLN A 116 -2.65 3.39 -19.77
C GLN A 116 -2.96 4.15 -21.07
N GLN A 117 -3.78 5.20 -20.99
CA GLN A 117 -4.06 6.05 -22.15
C GLN A 117 -2.79 6.75 -22.64
N GLN A 118 -2.03 7.38 -21.74
CA GLN A 118 -0.79 8.07 -22.08
C GLN A 118 0.31 7.10 -22.57
N LEU A 119 0.33 5.88 -22.05
CA LEU A 119 1.21 4.81 -22.54
C LEU A 119 0.86 4.41 -23.96
N ALA A 120 -0.43 4.30 -24.30
CA ALA A 120 -0.85 4.03 -25.67
C ALA A 120 -0.42 5.16 -26.61
N ASP A 121 -0.52 6.43 -26.19
CA ASP A 121 -0.10 7.57 -26.99
C ASP A 121 1.44 7.63 -27.15
N TYR A 122 2.18 7.32 -26.09
CA TYR A 122 3.64 7.13 -26.17
C TYR A 122 4.02 6.00 -27.11
N ASN A 123 3.37 4.84 -27.04
CA ASN A 123 3.66 3.70 -27.91
C ASN A 123 3.38 4.02 -29.39
N LYS A 124 2.36 4.85 -29.67
CA LYS A 124 2.12 5.37 -31.03
C LYS A 124 3.25 6.29 -31.49
N ALA A 125 3.71 7.21 -30.63
CA ALA A 125 4.83 8.09 -30.95
C ALA A 125 6.14 7.30 -31.14
N GLU A 126 6.38 6.28 -30.31
CA GLU A 126 7.50 5.34 -30.40
C GLU A 126 7.49 4.58 -31.73
N ALA A 127 6.34 4.04 -32.13
CA ALA A 127 6.18 3.37 -33.43
C ALA A 127 6.44 4.33 -34.61
N GLY A 128 6.02 5.59 -34.50
CA GLY A 128 6.30 6.62 -35.50
C GLY A 128 7.80 6.91 -35.66
N VAL A 129 8.56 6.87 -34.57
CA VAL A 129 10.03 7.02 -34.61
C VAL A 129 10.72 5.78 -35.17
N LEU A 130 10.23 4.58 -34.84
CA LEU A 130 10.81 3.30 -35.29
C LEU A 130 10.53 2.96 -36.76
N ASN A 131 9.44 3.50 -37.33
CA ASN A 131 9.03 3.27 -38.73
C ASN A 131 9.41 4.43 -39.66
N ARG A 132 10.35 5.29 -39.26
CA ARG A 132 10.75 6.44 -40.07
C ARG A 132 11.23 6.03 -41.46
N THR A 133 10.76 6.78 -42.46
CA THR A 133 11.38 6.89 -43.79
C THR A 133 12.22 8.18 -43.84
N PRO A 134 13.27 8.26 -44.68
CA PRO A 134 14.26 9.36 -44.67
C PRO A 134 13.71 10.78 -44.88
N THR A 135 12.46 10.91 -45.33
CA THR A 135 11.83 12.18 -45.73
C THR A 135 11.05 12.89 -44.61
N GLN A 136 10.92 12.29 -43.42
CA GLN A 136 10.18 12.91 -42.31
C GLN A 136 11.09 13.73 -41.38
N THR A 137 10.68 14.96 -41.06
CA THR A 137 11.43 15.89 -40.19
C THR A 137 11.65 15.28 -38.80
N ALA A 138 12.92 15.06 -38.46
CA ALA A 138 13.35 14.39 -37.23
C ALA A 138 12.92 15.10 -35.93
N ASP A 139 12.65 16.40 -35.98
CA ASP A 139 12.35 17.21 -34.79
C ASP A 139 10.93 16.99 -34.26
N VAL A 140 9.91 16.93 -35.12
CA VAL A 140 8.50 16.86 -34.69
C VAL A 140 8.20 15.58 -33.89
N TYR A 141 8.64 14.43 -34.40
CA TYR A 141 8.44 13.16 -33.71
C TYR A 141 9.28 13.03 -32.43
N SER A 142 10.45 13.67 -32.38
CA SER A 142 11.28 13.67 -31.17
C SER A 142 10.62 14.48 -30.06
N GLN A 143 10.02 15.64 -30.40
CA GLN A 143 9.27 16.46 -29.45
C GLN A 143 7.99 15.77 -28.98
N THR A 144 7.19 15.20 -29.88
CA THR A 144 5.98 14.45 -29.50
C THR A 144 6.31 13.25 -28.60
N LEU A 145 7.41 12.54 -28.86
CA LEU A 145 7.87 11.44 -28.01
C LEU A 145 8.28 11.93 -26.61
N LEU A 146 8.96 13.07 -26.52
CA LEU A 146 9.34 13.71 -25.25
C LEU A 146 8.11 14.14 -24.44
N ASP A 147 7.15 14.79 -25.09
CA ASP A 147 5.94 15.30 -24.44
C ASP A 147 5.07 14.15 -23.92
N THR A 148 4.83 13.13 -24.75
CA THR A 148 4.05 11.94 -24.35
C THR A 148 4.76 11.14 -23.26
N PHE A 149 6.09 11.05 -23.29
CA PHE A 149 6.88 10.44 -22.21
C PHE A 149 6.72 11.20 -20.89
N GLY A 150 6.84 12.53 -20.91
CA GLY A 150 6.69 13.37 -19.73
C GLY A 150 5.31 13.26 -19.10
N GLN A 151 4.25 13.23 -19.92
CA GLN A 151 2.89 13.03 -19.46
C GLN A 151 2.69 11.67 -18.78
N MET A 152 3.13 10.60 -19.45
CA MET A 152 3.06 9.23 -18.93
C MET A 152 3.81 9.10 -17.59
N LEU A 153 5.03 9.64 -17.52
CA LEU A 153 5.85 9.61 -16.31
C LEU A 153 5.21 10.38 -15.15
N ASN A 154 4.56 11.51 -15.44
CA ASN A 154 3.85 12.28 -14.42
C ASN A 154 2.69 11.47 -13.80
N SER A 155 1.89 10.79 -14.62
CA SER A 155 0.81 9.93 -14.10
C SER A 155 1.35 8.74 -13.31
N LEU A 156 2.50 8.18 -13.73
CA LEU A 156 3.16 7.13 -12.99
C LEU A 156 3.70 7.59 -11.62
N ASN A 157 4.29 8.79 -11.57
CA ASN A 157 4.71 9.41 -10.32
C ASN A 157 3.51 9.69 -9.40
N LYS A 158 2.39 10.16 -9.94
CA LYS A 158 1.14 10.32 -9.17
C LYS A 158 0.66 9.01 -8.59
N LEU A 159 0.72 7.92 -9.36
CA LEU A 159 0.37 6.58 -8.88
C LEU A 159 1.29 6.13 -7.73
N ALA A 160 2.58 6.41 -7.82
CA ALA A 160 3.53 6.16 -6.74
C ALA A 160 3.21 6.98 -5.48
N THR A 161 2.85 8.26 -5.64
CA THR A 161 2.45 9.12 -4.53
C THR A 161 1.16 8.63 -3.86
N LEU A 162 0.16 8.20 -4.65
CA LEU A 162 -1.09 7.63 -4.11
C LEU A 162 -0.81 6.40 -3.24
N GLN A 163 0.09 5.51 -3.68
CA GLN A 163 0.49 4.34 -2.89
C GLN A 163 1.10 4.72 -1.53
N LEU A 164 1.90 5.79 -1.48
CA LEU A 164 2.46 6.29 -0.22
C LEU A 164 1.37 6.87 0.68
N THR A 165 0.46 7.69 0.15
CA THR A 165 -0.63 8.30 0.92
C THR A 165 -1.57 7.25 1.50
N VAL A 166 -1.97 6.25 0.70
CA VAL A 166 -2.85 5.17 1.20
C VAL A 166 -2.11 4.30 2.23
N GLY A 167 -0.81 4.04 2.02
CA GLY A 167 0.01 3.30 2.99
C GLY A 167 0.15 4.03 4.32
N GLU A 168 0.30 5.36 4.29
CA GLU A 168 0.37 6.20 5.49
C GLU A 168 -0.94 6.20 6.28
N ASP A 169 -2.08 6.28 5.60
CA ASP A 169 -3.40 6.20 6.25
C ASP A 169 -3.62 4.87 6.98
N VAL A 170 -3.28 3.73 6.34
CA VAL A 170 -3.38 2.41 6.99
C VAL A 170 -2.44 2.32 8.21
N LEU A 171 -1.23 2.88 8.11
CA LEU A 171 -0.28 2.92 9.23
C LEU A 171 -0.78 3.80 10.38
N GLU A 172 -1.40 4.94 10.08
CA GLU A 172 -1.96 5.84 11.09
C GLU A 172 -3.13 5.18 11.83
N GLN A 173 -4.03 4.50 11.11
CA GLN A 173 -5.13 3.73 11.69
C GLN A 173 -4.60 2.62 12.62
N ALA A 174 -3.55 1.90 12.21
CA ALA A 174 -2.90 0.90 13.06
C ALA A 174 -2.30 1.53 14.34
N ARG A 175 -1.62 2.68 14.23
CA ARG A 175 -1.08 3.42 15.39
C ARG A 175 -2.17 3.90 16.34
N GLN A 176 -3.33 4.32 15.83
CA GLN A 176 -4.46 4.74 16.65
C GLN A 176 -5.03 3.56 17.44
N LYS A 177 -5.23 2.39 16.79
CA LYS A 177 -5.69 1.17 17.50
C LYS A 177 -4.69 0.68 18.54
N THR A 178 -3.40 0.71 18.24
CA THR A 178 -2.36 0.36 19.22
C THR A 178 -2.39 1.28 20.44
N ARG A 179 -2.52 2.60 20.25
CA ARG A 179 -2.66 3.56 21.36
C ARG A 179 -3.89 3.27 22.22
N TYR A 180 -5.02 2.97 21.60
CA TYR A 180 -6.24 2.58 22.30
C TYR A 180 -6.03 1.32 23.16
N ILE A 181 -5.40 0.28 22.61
CA ILE A 181 -5.09 -0.97 23.34
C ILE A 181 -4.17 -0.69 24.53
N LEU A 182 -3.13 0.13 24.37
CA LEU A 182 -2.18 0.44 25.43
C LEU A 182 -2.88 1.13 26.61
N ILE A 183 -3.74 2.12 26.32
CA ILE A 183 -4.52 2.83 27.35
C ILE A 183 -5.47 1.86 28.06
N LEU A 184 -6.20 1.03 27.28
CA LEU A 184 -7.14 0.06 27.83
C LEU A 184 -6.44 -0.97 28.72
N THR A 185 -5.28 -1.47 28.28
CA THR A 185 -4.49 -2.45 29.04
C THR A 185 -3.90 -1.84 30.31
N ALA A 186 -3.40 -0.61 30.26
CA ALA A 186 -2.92 0.09 31.46
C ALA A 186 -4.04 0.27 32.50
N LEU A 187 -5.25 0.63 32.06
CA LEU A 187 -6.41 0.75 32.92
C LEU A 187 -6.83 -0.61 33.52
N GLN A 188 -6.80 -1.69 32.73
CA GLN A 188 -7.05 -3.04 33.22
C GLN A 188 -6.05 -3.46 34.32
N ILE A 189 -4.75 -3.25 34.10
CA ILE A 189 -3.71 -3.55 35.09
C ILE A 189 -3.96 -2.74 36.37
N GLY A 190 -4.25 -1.44 36.24
CA GLY A 190 -4.57 -0.58 37.39
C GLY A 190 -5.79 -1.08 38.17
N LEU A 191 -6.85 -1.50 37.49
CA LEU A 191 -8.05 -2.08 38.11
C LEU A 191 -7.76 -3.40 38.83
N ILE A 192 -6.98 -4.29 38.20
CA ILE A 192 -6.58 -5.57 38.80
C ILE A 192 -5.76 -5.33 40.07
N LEU A 193 -4.82 -4.40 40.04
CA LEU A 193 -4.00 -4.04 41.21
C LEU A 193 -4.83 -3.44 42.34
N LEU A 194 -5.76 -2.53 42.02
CA LEU A 194 -6.67 -1.93 43.02
C LEU A 194 -7.55 -2.98 43.70
N ILE A 195 -8.19 -3.85 42.92
CA ILE A 195 -9.08 -4.89 43.46
C ILE A 195 -8.26 -5.93 44.24
N GLY A 196 -7.13 -6.37 43.70
CA GLY A 196 -6.23 -7.29 44.37
C GLY A 196 -5.76 -6.75 45.73
N SER A 197 -5.40 -5.46 45.78
CA SER A 197 -5.02 -4.80 47.03
C SER A 197 -6.18 -4.70 48.03
N LEU A 198 -7.38 -4.32 47.59
CA LEU A 198 -8.58 -4.24 48.45
C LEU A 198 -8.97 -5.60 49.03
N MET A 199 -8.85 -6.67 48.24
CA MET A 199 -9.12 -8.03 48.70
C MET A 199 -8.07 -8.51 49.71
N LEU A 200 -6.79 -8.22 49.46
CA LEU A 200 -5.70 -8.56 50.39
C LEU A 200 -5.85 -7.84 51.73
N GLN A 201 -6.15 -6.53 51.73
CA GLN A 201 -6.38 -5.78 52.97
C GLN A 201 -7.54 -6.37 53.78
N ARG A 202 -8.67 -6.68 53.14
CA ARG A 202 -9.79 -7.34 53.82
C ARG A 202 -9.44 -8.72 54.39
N SER A 203 -8.54 -9.47 53.74
CA SER A 203 -8.08 -10.77 54.23
C SER A 203 -7.09 -10.66 55.39
N VAL A 204 -6.37 -9.55 55.53
CA VAL A 204 -5.41 -9.31 56.63
C VAL A 204 -6.10 -8.76 57.87
N ASP A 205 -7.23 -8.06 57.70
CA ASP A 205 -8.07 -7.58 58.80
C ASP A 205 -8.96 -8.69 59.44
N GLU A 206 -8.95 -9.92 58.91
CA GLU A 206 -9.63 -11.12 59.47
C GLU A 206 -8.69 -12.02 60.27
#